data_AF-A0A3D2NNW9-F1
#
_entry.id   AF-A0A3D2NNW9-F1
#
_cell.length_a   1.000
_cell.length_b   1.000
_cell.length_c   1.000
_cell.angle_alpha   90.00
_cell.angle_beta   90.00
_cell.angle_gamma   90.00
#
_symmetry.space_group_name_H-M   'P 1'
#
loop_
_entity.id
_entity.type
_entity.pdbx_description
1 polymer ?
#
loop_
_entity_poly.entity_id
_entity_poly.type
_entity_poly.pdbx_seq_one_letter_code
_entity_poly.pdbx_strand_id
1 'polypeptide(L)'
;KAGGDATRQVADAALTMLDVDTQGLDVMDRKLLQTIIEKFMGGPVGVDNLAAAIGEERDTIEDVLEPYLIQQGYLQRTPRGRMATATAYRHFGLAVVNDLLNGDLLDD
;
A
#
# COMPACT_ATOMS: atom_id res chain seq x y z
N LYS A 1 22.50 3.82 -31.82
CA LYS A 1 23.21 2.61 -31.37
C LYS A 1 23.43 2.75 -29.87
N ALA A 2 22.62 2.09 -29.04
CA ALA A 2 22.79 2.10 -27.59
C ALA A 2 23.74 0.95 -27.23
N GLY A 3 24.89 1.28 -26.65
CA GLY A 3 25.85 0.29 -26.14
C GLY A 3 25.25 -0.44 -24.95
N GLY A 4 25.26 -1.77 -25.01
CA GLY A 4 24.60 -2.67 -24.06
C GLY A 4 25.29 -2.77 -22.70
N ASP A 5 25.68 -1.64 -22.10
CA ASP A 5 26.28 -1.61 -20.77
C ASP A 5 25.22 -1.22 -19.74
N ALA A 6 24.67 -2.24 -19.06
CA ALA A 6 23.80 -2.10 -17.91
C ALA A 6 24.59 -1.56 -16.70
N THR A 7 24.92 -0.28 -16.75
CA THR A 7 25.57 0.45 -15.67
C THR A 7 24.56 0.78 -14.57
N ARG A 8 25.03 0.86 -13.31
CA ARG A 8 24.20 1.18 -12.14
C ARG A 8 23.35 2.45 -12.35
N GLN A 9 23.90 3.45 -13.03
CA GLN A 9 23.17 4.69 -13.36
C GLN A 9 22.03 4.48 -14.35
N VAL A 10 22.18 3.60 -15.34
CA VAL A 10 21.11 3.26 -16.29
C VAL A 10 20.03 2.40 -15.60
N ALA A 11 20.43 1.51 -14.70
CA ALA A 11 19.50 0.72 -13.89
C ALA A 11 18.70 1.60 -12.90
N ASP A 12 19.36 2.53 -12.20
CA ASP A 12 18.69 3.48 -11.29
C ASP A 12 17.75 4.43 -12.05
N ALA A 13 18.16 4.91 -13.23
CA ALA A 13 17.29 5.73 -14.08
C ALA A 13 16.08 4.94 -14.61
N ALA A 14 16.27 3.67 -14.98
CA ALA A 14 15.18 2.78 -15.39
C ALA A 14 14.23 2.46 -14.23
N LEU A 15 14.74 2.20 -13.02
CA LEU A 15 13.94 1.98 -11.81
C LEU A 15 13.14 3.23 -11.42
N THR A 16 13.76 4.42 -11.53
CA THR A 16 13.08 5.71 -11.33
C THR A 16 12.00 5.95 -12.39
N MET A 17 12.19 5.47 -13.62
CA MET A 17 11.20 5.55 -14.71
C MET A 17 10.11 4.46 -14.62
N LEU A 18 10.35 3.36 -13.90
CA LEU A 18 9.42 2.25 -13.70
C LEU A 18 8.44 2.48 -12.55
N ASP A 19 8.63 3.55 -11.78
CA ASP A 19 7.71 3.97 -10.71
C ASP A 19 7.52 2.88 -9.63
N VAL A 20 8.49 1.96 -9.53
CA VAL A 20 8.59 0.94 -8.49
C VAL A 20 9.42 1.51 -7.36
N ASP A 21 8.86 1.52 -6.15
CA ASP A 21 9.57 2.07 -5.01
C ASP A 21 10.70 1.14 -4.51
N THR A 22 11.46 1.63 -3.53
CA THR A 22 12.60 0.90 -2.93
C THR A 22 12.23 -0.45 -2.30
N GLN A 23 10.95 -0.68 -2.01
CA GLN A 23 10.44 -1.91 -1.41
C GLN A 23 9.81 -2.84 -2.45
N GLY A 24 9.76 -2.44 -3.72
CA GLY A 24 9.22 -3.25 -4.81
C GLY A 24 7.71 -3.10 -5.00
N LEU A 25 7.06 -2.11 -4.38
CA LEU A 25 5.65 -1.83 -4.67
C LEU A 25 5.54 -1.16 -6.02
N ASP A 26 4.62 -1.65 -6.83
CA ASP A 26 4.30 -1.05 -8.12
C ASP A 26 3.30 0.12 -7.95
N VAL A 27 2.90 0.72 -9.08
CA VAL A 27 1.93 1.83 -9.08
C VAL A 27 0.59 1.42 -8.49
N MET A 28 0.16 0.17 -8.70
CA MET A 28 -1.15 -0.30 -8.29
C MET A 28 -1.18 -0.64 -6.79
N ASP A 29 -0.13 -1.27 -6.28
CA ASP A 29 0.10 -1.50 -4.86
C ASP A 29 0.01 -0.19 -4.07
N ARG A 30 0.76 0.83 -4.53
CA ARG A 30 0.78 2.14 -3.89
C ARG A 30 -0.59 2.81 -3.96
N LYS A 31 -1.26 2.75 -5.12
CA LYS A 31 -2.61 3.30 -5.29
C LYS A 31 -3.63 2.65 -4.36
N LEU A 32 -3.55 1.33 -4.16
CA LEU A 32 -4.42 0.59 -3.24
C LEU A 32 -4.18 1.03 -1.80
N LEU A 33 -2.93 1.01 -1.33
CA LEU A 33 -2.61 1.39 0.05
C LEU A 33 -2.95 2.86 0.33
N GLN A 34 -2.60 3.76 -0.59
CA GLN A 34 -2.90 5.19 -0.48
C GLN A 34 -4.42 5.43 -0.44
N THR A 35 -5.19 4.70 -1.24
CA THR A 35 -6.65 4.77 -1.21
C THR A 35 -7.22 4.37 0.16
N ILE A 36 -6.70 3.29 0.76
CA ILE A 36 -7.12 2.86 2.11
C ILE A 36 -6.78 3.94 3.15
N ILE A 37 -5.57 4.49 3.09
CA ILE A 37 -5.08 5.48 4.04
C ILE A 37 -5.86 6.80 3.91
N GLU A 38 -5.94 7.37 2.70
CA GLU A 38 -6.46 8.72 2.49
C GLU A 38 -7.98 8.76 2.37
N LYS A 39 -8.60 7.83 1.61
CA LYS A 39 -10.06 7.86 1.38
C LYS A 39 -10.84 7.15 2.47
N PHE A 40 -10.24 6.14 3.11
CA PHE A 40 -10.91 5.32 4.11
C PHE A 40 -10.29 5.43 5.51
N MET A 41 -9.42 6.43 5.73
CA MET A 41 -8.79 6.72 7.02
C MET A 41 -8.11 5.50 7.67
N GLY A 42 -7.56 4.60 6.85
CA GLY A 42 -6.90 3.36 7.30
C GLY A 42 -7.77 2.10 7.26
N GLY A 43 -9.07 2.22 6.95
CA GLY A 43 -10.02 1.10 6.90
C GLY A 43 -10.82 0.90 8.20
N PRO A 44 -11.58 -0.21 8.35
CA PRO A 44 -11.74 -1.33 7.43
C PRO A 44 -12.63 -1.01 6.23
N VAL A 45 -12.20 -1.46 5.04
CA VAL A 45 -12.94 -1.26 3.77
C VAL A 45 -13.17 -2.58 3.02
N GLY A 46 -14.37 -2.76 2.47
CA GLY A 46 -14.71 -3.92 1.64
C GLY A 46 -13.98 -3.90 0.29
N VAL A 47 -13.69 -5.08 -0.27
CA VAL A 47 -12.95 -5.17 -1.54
C VAL A 47 -13.71 -4.56 -2.70
N ASP A 48 -15.04 -4.67 -2.74
CA ASP A 48 -15.85 -4.07 -3.81
C ASP A 48 -15.75 -2.54 -3.80
N ASN A 49 -15.70 -1.93 -2.62
CA ASN A 49 -15.51 -0.49 -2.48
C ASN A 49 -14.08 -0.07 -2.86
N LEU A 50 -13.08 -0.89 -2.55
CA LEU A 50 -11.70 -0.63 -2.96
C LEU A 50 -11.56 -0.73 -4.48
N ALA A 51 -12.07 -1.80 -5.08
CA ALA A 51 -12.14 -2.03 -6.51
C ALA A 51 -12.76 -0.83 -7.23
N ALA A 52 -13.93 -0.36 -6.78
CA ALA A 52 -14.57 0.82 -7.34
C ALA A 52 -13.75 2.11 -7.15
N ALA A 53 -13.07 2.28 -6.01
CA ALA A 53 -12.31 3.48 -5.70
C ALA A 53 -11.00 3.62 -6.49
N ILE A 54 -10.37 2.49 -6.87
CA ILE A 54 -9.14 2.47 -7.67
C ILE A 54 -9.37 2.12 -9.15
N GLY A 55 -10.58 1.70 -9.51
CA GLY A 55 -10.97 1.35 -10.88
C GLY A 55 -10.42 0.00 -11.33
N GLU A 56 -10.29 -0.96 -10.41
CA GLU A 56 -9.78 -2.30 -10.67
C GLU A 56 -10.83 -3.39 -10.42
N GLU A 57 -10.58 -4.58 -10.96
CA GLU A 57 -11.39 -5.75 -10.67
C GLU A 57 -11.08 -6.31 -9.27
N ARG A 58 -12.13 -6.78 -8.59
CA ARG A 58 -12.04 -7.41 -7.27
C ARG A 58 -11.03 -8.55 -7.26
N ASP A 59 -11.12 -9.42 -8.26
CA ASP A 59 -10.29 -10.63 -8.33
C ASP A 59 -8.82 -10.27 -8.55
N THR A 60 -8.52 -9.21 -9.32
CA THR A 60 -7.14 -8.68 -9.44
C THR A 60 -6.59 -8.21 -8.10
N ILE A 61 -7.41 -7.55 -7.28
CA ILE A 61 -7.00 -7.16 -5.92
C ILE A 61 -6.70 -8.40 -5.07
N GLU A 62 -7.62 -9.36 -5.04
CA GLU A 62 -7.52 -10.52 -4.15
C GLU A 62 -6.42 -11.52 -4.55
N ASP A 63 -6.21 -11.72 -5.86
CA ASP A 63 -5.35 -12.77 -6.39
C ASP A 63 -3.95 -12.27 -6.80
N VAL A 64 -3.81 -10.97 -7.10
CA VAL A 64 -2.54 -10.41 -7.59
C VAL A 64 -1.90 -9.48 -6.55
N LEU A 65 -2.65 -8.50 -6.04
CA LEU A 65 -2.10 -7.44 -5.19
C LEU A 65 -1.97 -7.87 -3.72
N GLU A 66 -3.06 -8.38 -3.14
CA GLU A 66 -3.12 -8.70 -1.71
C GLU A 66 -2.09 -9.72 -1.21
N PRO A 67 -1.72 -10.79 -1.95
CA PRO A 67 -0.76 -11.78 -1.45
C PRO A 67 0.57 -11.14 -1.03
N TYR A 68 1.12 -10.23 -1.85
CA TYR A 68 2.37 -9.56 -1.55
C TYR A 68 2.21 -8.53 -0.42
N LEU A 69 1.18 -7.69 -0.49
CA LEU A 69 0.95 -6.64 0.50
C LEU A 69 0.70 -7.19 1.91
N ILE A 70 0.02 -8.34 2.02
CA ILE A 70 -0.20 -9.04 3.28
C ILE A 70 1.10 -9.67 3.77
N GLN A 71 1.87 -10.32 2.89
CA GLN A 71 3.12 -10.97 3.25
C GLN A 71 4.17 -9.98 3.76
N GLN A 72 4.29 -8.80 3.14
CA GLN A 72 5.17 -7.72 3.61
C GLN A 72 4.58 -6.93 4.80
N GLY A 73 3.33 -7.23 5.18
CA GLY A 73 2.68 -6.61 6.33
C GLY A 73 2.23 -5.18 6.10
N TYR A 74 1.99 -4.75 4.85
CA TYR A 74 1.39 -3.46 4.51
C TYR A 74 -0.14 -3.45 4.67
N LEU A 75 -0.76 -4.59 4.42
CA LEU A 75 -2.21 -4.77 4.40
C LEU A 75 -2.63 -5.87 5.37
N GLN A 76 -3.74 -5.66 6.07
CA GLN A 76 -4.36 -6.69 6.91
C GLN A 76 -5.79 -6.97 6.46
N ARG A 77 -6.11 -8.25 6.24
CA ARG A 77 -7.49 -8.72 6.08
C ARG A 77 -8.15 -8.87 7.46
N THR A 78 -9.37 -8.37 7.58
CA THR A 78 -10.24 -8.54 8.75
C THR A 78 -11.62 -9.01 8.30
N PRO A 79 -12.47 -9.55 9.20
CA PRO A 79 -13.85 -9.88 8.86
C PRO A 79 -14.67 -8.68 8.36
N ARG A 80 -14.26 -7.46 8.70
CA ARG A 80 -14.93 -6.20 8.32
C ARG A 80 -14.38 -5.59 7.03
N GLY A 81 -13.27 -6.11 6.49
CA GLY A 81 -12.60 -5.56 5.32
C GLY A 81 -11.08 -5.47 5.48
N ARG A 82 -10.45 -4.68 4.60
CA ARG A 82 -9.01 -4.47 4.51
C ARG A 82 -8.62 -3.22 5.31
N MET A 83 -7.50 -3.30 6.01
CA MET A 83 -6.92 -2.18 6.76
C MET A 83 -5.45 -1.99 6.42
N ALA A 84 -5.03 -0.73 6.32
CA ALA A 84 -3.62 -0.39 6.18
C ALA A 84 -2.93 -0.51 7.54
N THR A 85 -1.77 -1.17 7.57
CA THR A 85 -1.01 -1.34 8.81
C THR A 85 -0.08 -0.15 9.06
N ALA A 86 0.48 -0.06 10.26
CA ALA A 86 1.52 0.90 10.58
C ALA A 86 2.73 0.85 9.62
N THR A 87 3.02 -0.30 9.01
CA THR A 87 4.09 -0.43 8.01
C THR A 87 3.76 0.33 6.73
N ALA A 88 2.50 0.30 6.28
CA ALA A 88 2.06 1.11 5.13
C ALA A 88 2.19 2.61 5.42
N TYR A 89 1.74 3.08 6.59
CA TYR A 89 1.90 4.49 6.97
C TYR A 89 3.37 4.93 6.99
N ARG A 90 4.24 4.15 7.62
CA ARG A 90 5.69 4.43 7.65
C ARG A 90 6.31 4.47 6.26
N HIS A 91 5.86 3.58 5.37
CA HIS A 91 6.35 3.53 4.00
C HIS A 91 6.03 4.83 3.23
N PHE A 92 4.84 5.39 3.41
CA PHE A 92 4.47 6.69 2.83
C PHE A 92 4.98 7.90 3.63
N GLY A 93 5.82 7.69 4.66
CA GLY A 93 6.32 8.77 5.51
C GLY A 93 5.24 9.44 6.35
N LEU A 94 4.10 8.78 6.56
CA LEU A 94 2.96 9.30 7.31
C LEU A 94 3.07 8.91 8.79
N ALA A 95 2.61 9.81 9.66
CA ALA A 95 2.46 9.51 11.07
C ALA A 95 1.36 8.45 11.25
N VAL A 96 1.65 7.41 12.04
CA VAL A 96 0.63 6.43 12.45
C VAL A 96 -0.33 7.15 13.39
N VAL A 97 -1.58 7.33 12.96
CA VAL A 97 -2.63 7.84 13.84
C VAL A 97 -2.99 6.71 14.82
N ASN A 98 -2.29 6.64 15.95
CA ASN A 98 -2.46 5.58 16.95
C ASN A 98 -3.69 5.80 17.86
N ASP A 99 -4.66 6.61 17.43
CA ASP A 99 -5.64 7.22 18.34
C ASP A 99 -6.83 6.32 18.71
N LEU A 100 -6.78 5.02 18.38
CA LEU A 100 -7.89 4.09 18.62
C LEU A 100 -7.52 2.81 19.39
N LEU A 101 -6.28 2.67 19.90
CA LEU A 101 -5.85 1.47 20.65
C LEU A 101 -5.44 1.71 22.10
N ASN A 102 -5.39 2.95 22.60
CA ASN A 102 -5.17 3.23 24.02
C ASN A 102 -6.44 3.80 24.65
N GLY A 103 -7.37 2.92 25.01
CA GLY A 103 -8.49 3.24 25.89
C GLY A 103 -8.03 3.46 27.34
N ASP A 104 -7.20 4.47 27.57
CA ASP A 104 -6.60 4.77 28.89
C ASP A 104 -6.30 6.27 29.10
N LEU A 105 -7.05 7.18 28.46
CA LEU A 105 -6.89 8.64 28.63
C LEU A 105 -8.17 9.35 29.07
N LEU A 106 -8.94 8.74 29.97
CA LEU A 106 -9.95 9.40 30.78
C LEU A 106 -9.91 8.80 32.19
N ASP A 107 -8.94 9.24 33.01
CA ASP A 107 -9.06 9.32 34.47
C ASP A 107 -7.89 10.18 34.99
N ASP A 108 -8.13 11.49 35.06
CA ASP A 108 -7.55 12.44 36.03
C ASP A 108 -8.61 13.53 36.32
#